data_AF-A0A966T2H1-F1
#
_entry.id   AF-A0A966T2H1-F1
#
_cell.length_a   1.000
_cell.length_b   1.000
_cell.length_c   1.000
_cell.angle_alpha   90.00
_cell.angle_beta   90.00
_cell.angle_gamma   90.00
#
_symmetry.space_group_name_H-M   'P 1'
#
loop_
_entity.id
_entity.type
_entity.pdbx_description
1 polymer ?
#
loop_
_entity_poly.entity_id
_entity_poly.type
_entity_poly.pdbx_seq_one_letter_code
_entity_poly.pdbx_strand_id
1 'polypeptide(L)'
;MYISFSEPVSVDGTPLLAMETGLVDTVASYVSGSGTSTLRFDYVVAPGDTSSHLDYVDTAALGAGTGAIADAAGNMATLTLPGTGTGSSLAGSVAVAIDTAAPTVIRVDAVSPNGTYYLGKTISISVTVSDPVFVSGSPYLSLSGGGGAGYASGSGTTVLNFVYVVGRDQFTSRLDYSATGGLVIPTGSGIADSAGNPLTTTLASPGSSGSISFNSSISVEG
;
A
#
# COMPACT_ATOMS: atom_id res chain seq x y z
N MET A 1 -1.31 -22.63 2.49
CA MET A 1 -0.37 -22.97 3.59
C MET A 1 -0.59 -24.41 4.00
N TYR A 2 0.43 -25.07 4.55
CA TYR A 2 0.35 -26.48 4.94
C TYR A 2 0.80 -26.65 6.39
N ILE A 3 0.09 -27.49 7.14
CA ILE A 3 0.49 -27.93 8.47
C ILE A 3 0.78 -29.42 8.39
N SER A 4 1.95 -29.83 8.87
CA SER A 4 2.38 -31.23 8.84
C SER A 4 2.30 -31.86 10.23
N PHE A 5 1.71 -33.05 10.28
CA PHE A 5 1.62 -33.93 11.44
C PHE A 5 2.59 -35.10 11.27
N SER A 6 2.91 -35.78 12.37
CA SER A 6 3.77 -36.97 12.35
C SER A 6 3.15 -38.18 11.67
N GLU A 7 1.82 -38.23 11.57
CA GLU A 7 1.05 -39.30 10.98
C GLU A 7 -0.29 -38.80 10.42
N PRO A 8 -1.05 -39.62 9.68
CA PRO A 8 -2.34 -39.21 9.14
C PRO A 8 -3.37 -38.83 10.21
N VAL A 9 -4.06 -37.71 10.00
CA VAL A 9 -5.13 -37.22 10.88
C VAL A 9 -6.44 -37.07 10.12
N SER A 10 -7.55 -37.40 10.79
CA SER A 10 -8.92 -37.10 10.37
C SER A 10 -9.37 -35.78 10.98
N VAL A 11 -10.04 -34.97 10.17
CA VAL A 11 -10.67 -33.70 10.56
C VAL A 11 -12.18 -33.88 10.50
N ASP A 12 -12.88 -33.68 11.62
CA ASP A 12 -14.34 -33.71 11.70
C ASP A 12 -14.97 -32.34 12.05
N GLY A 13 -14.13 -31.31 12.23
CA GLY A 13 -14.52 -29.92 12.47
C GLY A 13 -14.22 -28.98 11.30
N THR A 14 -14.18 -27.68 11.61
CA THR A 14 -13.75 -26.61 10.70
C THR A 14 -12.51 -25.92 11.27
N PRO A 15 -11.31 -26.51 11.12
CA PRO A 15 -10.11 -25.93 11.69
C PRO A 15 -9.84 -24.54 11.12
N LEU A 16 -9.33 -23.68 12.00
CA LEU A 16 -8.90 -22.33 11.67
C LEU A 16 -7.46 -22.15 12.17
N LEU A 17 -6.70 -21.37 11.42
CA LEU A 17 -5.36 -20.95 11.82
C LEU A 17 -5.41 -19.42 11.99
N ALA A 18 -5.16 -18.94 13.20
CA ALA A 18 -5.06 -17.50 13.46
C ALA A 18 -3.76 -16.94 12.87
N MET A 19 -3.90 -15.94 12.01
CA MET A 19 -2.83 -15.34 11.22
C MET A 19 -2.44 -13.99 11.80
N GLU A 20 -1.14 -13.71 11.90
CA GLU A 20 -0.62 -12.41 12.31
C GLU A 20 -0.67 -11.45 11.11
N THR A 21 -1.72 -10.62 11.08
CA THR A 21 -2.05 -9.78 9.91
C THR A 21 -2.14 -8.30 10.25
N GLY A 22 -1.55 -7.89 11.38
CA GLY A 22 -1.38 -6.50 11.76
C GLY A 22 -2.11 -6.16 13.06
N LEU A 23 -2.78 -5.00 13.12
CA LEU A 23 -3.47 -4.57 14.34
C LEU A 23 -4.67 -5.45 14.70
N VAL A 24 -5.27 -6.08 13.68
CA VAL A 24 -6.40 -7.00 13.82
C VAL A 24 -6.04 -8.27 13.08
N ASP A 25 -5.90 -9.35 13.82
CA ASP A 25 -5.61 -10.65 13.27
C ASP A 25 -6.84 -11.27 12.60
N THR A 26 -6.56 -12.04 11.56
CA THR A 26 -7.56 -12.74 10.77
C THR A 26 -7.26 -14.24 10.77
N VAL A 27 -8.03 -15.03 10.02
CA VAL A 27 -7.92 -16.50 10.03
C VAL A 27 -7.73 -17.07 8.62
N ALA A 28 -6.87 -18.08 8.52
CA ALA A 28 -6.86 -19.00 7.41
C ALA A 28 -7.84 -20.14 7.65
N SER A 29 -8.56 -20.54 6.60
CA SER A 29 -9.56 -21.60 6.69
C SER A 29 -9.01 -22.92 6.19
N TYR A 30 -9.32 -24.01 6.90
CA TYR A 30 -9.06 -25.36 6.43
C TYR A 30 -9.76 -25.65 5.10
N VAL A 31 -9.06 -26.28 4.16
CA VAL A 31 -9.57 -26.60 2.83
C VAL A 31 -9.57 -28.09 2.54
N SER A 32 -8.50 -28.81 2.87
CA SER A 32 -8.34 -30.22 2.50
C SER A 32 -7.20 -30.91 3.25
N GLY A 33 -7.10 -32.25 3.11
CA GLY A 33 -6.01 -33.05 3.66
C GLY A 33 -6.41 -34.04 4.76
N SER A 34 -7.70 -34.13 5.10
CA SER A 34 -8.22 -35.12 6.06
C SER A 34 -7.90 -36.55 5.57
N GLY A 35 -7.48 -37.41 6.50
CA GLY A 35 -6.95 -38.75 6.21
C GLY A 35 -5.48 -38.76 5.77
N THR A 36 -4.78 -37.63 5.82
CA THR A 36 -3.35 -37.51 5.50
C THR A 36 -2.59 -36.83 6.63
N SER A 37 -1.25 -36.85 6.57
CA SER A 37 -0.39 -36.18 7.56
C SER A 37 -0.20 -34.68 7.27
N THR A 38 -0.90 -34.12 6.27
CA THR A 38 -0.75 -32.71 5.91
C THR A 38 -2.11 -32.08 5.67
N LEU A 39 -2.42 -31.02 6.42
CA LEU A 39 -3.64 -30.24 6.24
C LEU A 39 -3.33 -28.95 5.47
N ARG A 40 -4.17 -28.64 4.48
CA ARG A 40 -4.08 -27.40 3.70
C ARG A 40 -5.04 -26.36 4.25
N PHE A 41 -4.51 -25.16 4.43
CA PHE A 41 -5.25 -23.95 4.78
C PHE A 41 -5.07 -22.91 3.69
N ASP A 42 -6.15 -22.23 3.32
CA ASP A 42 -6.11 -21.07 2.44
C ASP A 42 -6.43 -19.82 3.25
N TYR A 43 -5.67 -18.77 2.96
CA TYR A 43 -5.83 -17.46 3.56
C TYR A 43 -6.06 -16.45 2.44
N VAL A 44 -7.05 -15.58 2.65
CA VAL A 44 -7.44 -14.54 1.71
C VAL A 44 -7.11 -13.21 2.36
N VAL A 45 -6.19 -12.47 1.76
CA VAL A 45 -5.83 -11.12 2.21
C VAL A 45 -7.07 -10.23 2.19
N ALA A 46 -7.37 -9.61 3.32
CA ALA A 46 -8.46 -8.65 3.48
C ALA A 46 -7.91 -7.21 3.52
N PRO A 47 -8.75 -6.19 3.21
CA PRO A 47 -8.35 -4.80 3.37
C PRO A 47 -7.93 -4.48 4.81
N GLY A 48 -6.77 -3.85 4.97
CA GLY A 48 -6.20 -3.50 6.28
C GLY A 48 -5.20 -4.52 6.80
N ASP A 49 -5.14 -5.73 6.21
CA ASP A 49 -4.11 -6.70 6.56
C ASP A 49 -2.73 -6.18 6.16
N THR A 50 -1.77 -6.31 7.06
CA THR A 50 -0.39 -5.92 6.85
C THR A 50 0.55 -6.86 7.59
N SER A 51 1.59 -7.31 6.93
CA SER A 51 2.64 -8.10 7.55
C SER A 51 3.93 -8.00 6.74
N SER A 52 5.03 -7.67 7.40
CA SER A 52 6.34 -7.71 6.74
C SER A 52 6.83 -9.14 6.49
N HIS A 53 6.37 -10.08 7.33
CA HIS A 53 6.65 -11.52 7.26
C HIS A 53 5.45 -12.27 7.86
N LEU A 54 4.56 -12.76 7.00
CA LEU A 54 3.34 -13.44 7.41
C LEU A 54 3.67 -14.69 8.24
N ASP A 55 3.08 -14.78 9.43
CA ASP A 55 3.12 -15.97 10.28
C ASP A 55 1.72 -16.22 10.88
N TYR A 56 1.62 -17.28 11.68
CA TYR A 56 0.53 -17.44 12.63
C TYR A 56 0.83 -16.66 13.93
N VAL A 57 -0.22 -16.29 14.67
CA VAL A 57 -0.11 -15.39 15.84
C VAL A 57 0.80 -15.93 16.94
N ASP A 58 0.71 -17.23 17.23
CA ASP A 58 1.52 -17.90 18.25
C ASP A 58 1.47 -19.43 18.11
N THR A 59 2.15 -20.14 19.02
CA THR A 59 2.18 -21.61 19.05
C THR A 59 0.82 -22.26 19.29
N ALA A 60 -0.21 -21.52 19.72
CA ALA A 60 -1.57 -22.01 19.95
C ALA A 60 -2.56 -21.60 18.84
N ALA A 61 -2.07 -21.00 17.75
CA ALA A 61 -2.90 -20.44 16.69
C ALA A 61 -3.75 -21.44 15.90
N LEU A 62 -3.42 -22.74 15.93
CA LEU A 62 -4.20 -23.78 15.27
C LEU A 62 -5.34 -24.25 16.19
N GLY A 63 -6.58 -23.96 15.79
CA GLY A 63 -7.79 -24.46 16.42
C GLY A 63 -8.48 -25.52 15.57
N ALA A 64 -9.04 -26.56 16.20
CA ALA A 64 -9.86 -27.58 15.51
C ALA A 64 -11.28 -27.08 15.15
N GLY A 65 -11.66 -25.88 15.57
CA GLY A 65 -13.01 -25.34 15.39
C GLY A 65 -14.02 -26.06 16.28
N THR A 66 -15.18 -26.44 15.72
CA THR A 66 -16.24 -27.14 16.45
C THR A 66 -16.07 -28.66 16.54
N GLY A 67 -14.94 -29.20 16.09
CA GLY A 67 -14.64 -30.62 16.09
C GLY A 67 -13.26 -30.94 16.65
N ALA A 68 -12.67 -32.01 16.15
CA ALA A 68 -11.40 -32.60 16.51
C ALA A 68 -10.51 -32.80 15.28
N ILE A 69 -9.22 -32.88 15.56
CA ILE A 69 -8.21 -33.38 14.65
C ILE A 69 -7.58 -34.56 15.39
N ALA A 70 -7.73 -35.77 14.86
CA ALA A 70 -7.35 -36.99 15.55
C ALA A 70 -6.84 -38.05 14.57
N ASP A 71 -6.04 -39.01 15.05
CA ASP A 71 -5.66 -40.17 14.24
C ASP A 71 -6.85 -41.15 14.07
N ALA A 72 -6.62 -42.24 13.31
CA ALA A 72 -7.64 -43.26 13.08
C ALA A 72 -8.02 -44.08 14.34
N ALA A 73 -7.18 -44.06 15.38
CA ALA A 73 -7.44 -44.71 16.66
C ALA A 73 -8.23 -43.80 17.63
N GLY A 74 -8.46 -42.53 17.25
CA GLY A 74 -9.16 -41.53 18.06
C GLY A 74 -8.25 -40.75 19.01
N ASN A 75 -6.92 -40.84 18.87
CA ASN A 75 -5.98 -40.04 19.65
C ASN A 75 -5.99 -38.60 19.12
N MET A 76 -6.20 -37.62 20.00
CA MET A 76 -6.22 -36.19 19.63
C MET A 76 -4.83 -35.72 19.19
N ALA A 77 -4.76 -34.99 18.08
CA ALA A 77 -3.53 -34.39 17.61
C ALA A 77 -3.04 -33.29 18.55
N THR A 78 -1.71 -33.15 18.68
CA THR A 78 -1.13 -31.97 19.31
C THR A 78 -1.22 -30.80 18.34
N LEU A 79 -1.94 -29.74 18.71
CA LEU A 79 -2.14 -28.55 17.87
C LEU A 79 -1.13 -27.43 18.12
N THR A 80 -0.15 -27.67 19.00
CA THR A 80 0.92 -26.72 19.27
C THR A 80 1.84 -26.62 18.06
N LEU A 81 1.90 -25.42 17.47
CA LEU A 81 2.76 -25.10 16.33
C LEU A 81 4.20 -24.79 16.80
N PRO A 82 5.19 -24.85 15.88
CA PRO A 82 6.53 -24.34 16.15
C PRO A 82 6.53 -22.88 16.62
N GLY A 83 7.59 -22.45 17.30
CA GLY A 83 7.75 -21.03 17.64
C GLY A 83 7.76 -20.16 16.38
N THR A 84 7.13 -18.98 16.45
CA THR A 84 7.08 -18.02 15.34
C THR A 84 8.48 -17.53 14.96
N GLY A 85 8.67 -17.18 13.69
CA GLY A 85 9.97 -16.78 13.14
C GLY A 85 11.06 -17.87 13.12
N THR A 86 10.76 -19.11 13.50
CA THR A 86 11.71 -20.23 13.39
C THR A 86 11.67 -20.84 11.99
N GLY A 87 12.72 -21.55 11.59
CA GLY A 87 12.77 -22.22 10.27
C GLY A 87 11.69 -23.30 10.04
N SER A 88 10.82 -23.57 11.02
CA SER A 88 9.66 -24.46 10.89
C SER A 88 8.32 -23.72 11.01
N SER A 89 8.32 -22.40 11.25
CA SER A 89 7.13 -21.55 11.14
C SER A 89 6.95 -21.07 9.70
N LEU A 90 5.83 -20.38 9.43
CA LEU A 90 5.58 -19.85 8.10
C LEU A 90 6.60 -18.76 7.75
N ALA A 91 6.82 -17.79 8.65
CA ALA A 91 7.73 -16.68 8.41
C ALA A 91 9.20 -17.11 8.24
N GLY A 92 9.63 -18.18 8.90
CA GLY A 92 11.00 -18.70 8.74
C GLY A 92 11.18 -19.63 7.54
N SER A 93 10.09 -20.14 6.95
CA SER A 93 10.14 -21.03 5.79
C SER A 93 9.97 -20.28 4.46
N VAL A 94 9.15 -19.23 4.45
CA VAL A 94 8.86 -18.43 3.24
C VAL A 94 8.73 -16.96 3.60
N ALA A 95 9.38 -16.09 2.83
CA ALA A 95 9.19 -14.65 2.93
C ALA A 95 7.91 -14.22 2.17
N VAL A 96 6.77 -14.21 2.87
CA VAL A 96 5.51 -13.64 2.36
C VAL A 96 5.25 -12.32 3.07
N ALA A 97 5.19 -11.23 2.33
CA ALA A 97 4.77 -9.93 2.84
C ALA A 97 3.34 -9.62 2.35
N ILE A 98 2.58 -8.94 3.19
CA ILE A 98 1.26 -8.40 2.89
C ILE A 98 1.32 -6.90 3.10
N ASP A 99 0.95 -6.16 2.07
CA ASP A 99 0.81 -4.71 2.15
C ASP A 99 -0.44 -4.30 1.40
N THR A 100 -1.44 -3.84 2.15
CA THR A 100 -2.71 -3.33 1.62
C THR A 100 -2.86 -1.83 1.82
N ALA A 101 -1.83 -1.14 2.32
CA ALA A 101 -1.89 0.27 2.65
C ALA A 101 -1.59 1.12 1.42
N ALA A 102 -2.57 1.91 0.97
CA ALA A 102 -2.35 2.86 -0.10
C ALA A 102 -1.46 4.03 0.38
N PRO A 103 -0.45 4.45 -0.41
CA PRO A 103 0.30 5.65 -0.08
C PRO A 103 -0.60 6.89 -0.16
N THR A 104 -0.21 7.96 0.54
CA THR A 104 -0.96 9.23 0.60
C THR A 104 -0.07 10.42 0.25
N VAL A 105 -0.66 11.50 -0.28
CA VAL A 105 0.07 12.76 -0.48
C VAL A 105 0.16 13.52 0.84
N ILE A 106 1.38 13.85 1.25
CA ILE A 106 1.66 14.62 2.48
C ILE A 106 1.60 16.12 2.20
N ARG A 107 2.27 16.58 1.14
CA ARG A 107 2.31 17.99 0.73
C ARG A 107 2.76 18.16 -0.70
N VAL A 108 2.47 19.34 -1.25
CA VAL A 108 2.97 19.81 -2.54
C VAL A 108 3.65 21.15 -2.35
N ASP A 109 4.91 21.26 -2.76
CA ASP A 109 5.73 22.46 -2.61
C ASP A 109 6.22 22.95 -3.97
N ALA A 110 6.33 24.27 -4.13
CA ALA A 110 7.17 24.82 -5.19
C ALA A 110 8.64 24.73 -4.79
N VAL A 111 9.46 24.18 -5.67
CA VAL A 111 10.92 24.14 -5.51
C VAL A 111 11.55 25.42 -6.08
N SER A 112 10.93 25.98 -7.11
CA SER A 112 11.37 27.25 -7.70
C SER A 112 11.20 28.41 -6.71
N PRO A 113 12.11 29.42 -6.71
CA PRO A 113 11.99 30.58 -5.84
C PRO A 113 10.70 31.37 -6.05
N ASN A 114 10.25 32.05 -5.00
CA ASN A 114 9.13 33.00 -5.05
C ASN A 114 9.38 34.10 -6.10
N GLY A 115 8.32 34.56 -6.74
CA GLY A 115 8.35 35.62 -7.75
C GLY A 115 7.34 35.42 -8.87
N THR A 116 7.37 36.33 -9.84
CA THR A 116 6.54 36.27 -11.05
C THR A 116 7.26 35.52 -12.15
N TYR A 117 6.59 34.53 -12.74
CA TYR A 117 7.09 33.76 -13.87
C TYR A 117 6.31 34.10 -15.13
N TYR A 118 7.04 34.49 -16.17
CA TYR A 118 6.49 34.87 -17.47
C TYR A 118 6.50 33.70 -18.46
N LEU A 119 5.86 33.87 -19.61
CA LEU A 119 5.83 32.93 -20.73
C LEU A 119 7.18 32.22 -20.97
N GLY A 120 7.13 30.90 -21.07
CA GLY A 120 8.27 30.02 -21.33
C GLY A 120 9.18 29.75 -20.12
N LYS A 121 8.94 30.39 -18.96
CA LYS A 121 9.69 30.10 -17.74
C LYS A 121 9.20 28.82 -17.08
N THR A 122 10.12 28.17 -16.37
CA THR A 122 9.89 26.87 -15.74
C THR A 122 9.72 27.02 -14.24
N ILE A 123 8.73 26.32 -13.69
CA ILE A 123 8.46 26.19 -12.27
C ILE A 123 8.54 24.70 -11.92
N SER A 124 9.44 24.35 -11.02
CA SER A 124 9.59 23.00 -10.49
C SER A 124 8.74 22.84 -9.24
N ILE A 125 8.00 21.74 -9.16
CA ILE A 125 7.06 21.41 -8.07
C ILE A 125 7.40 20.01 -7.55
N SER A 126 7.42 19.82 -6.24
CA SER A 126 7.60 18.52 -5.62
C SER A 126 6.33 18.08 -4.89
N VAL A 127 5.91 16.84 -5.11
CA VAL A 127 4.85 16.16 -4.36
C VAL A 127 5.51 15.15 -3.43
N THR A 128 5.36 15.34 -2.12
CA THR A 128 5.84 14.38 -1.12
C THR A 128 4.72 13.42 -0.74
N VAL A 129 5.01 12.12 -0.75
CA VAL A 129 4.07 11.04 -0.42
C VAL A 129 4.55 10.23 0.79
N SER A 130 3.68 9.41 1.39
CA SER A 130 3.98 8.61 2.59
C SER A 130 5.02 7.52 2.35
N ASP A 131 4.97 6.87 1.19
CA ASP A 131 5.80 5.70 0.88
C ASP A 131 6.42 5.83 -0.52
N PRO A 132 7.52 5.11 -0.81
CA PRO A 132 8.07 5.08 -2.15
C PRO A 132 7.04 4.60 -3.19
N VAL A 133 6.85 5.37 -4.25
CA VAL A 133 5.90 5.04 -5.32
C VAL A 133 6.57 4.95 -6.68
N PHE A 134 6.09 4.02 -7.50
CA PHE A 134 6.48 3.82 -8.89
C PHE A 134 5.48 4.50 -9.81
N VAL A 135 6.01 5.27 -10.77
CA VAL A 135 5.20 6.04 -11.71
C VAL A 135 5.25 5.39 -13.08
N SER A 136 4.09 5.24 -13.71
CA SER A 136 3.93 4.83 -15.11
C SER A 136 3.07 5.84 -15.86
N GLY A 137 3.28 5.96 -17.17
CA GLY A 137 2.57 6.91 -18.02
C GLY A 137 2.95 8.37 -17.75
N SER A 138 1.98 9.27 -17.82
CA SER A 138 2.19 10.72 -17.77
C SER A 138 1.17 11.41 -16.86
N PRO A 139 1.23 11.18 -15.54
CA PRO A 139 0.43 11.95 -14.58
C PRO A 139 0.86 13.42 -14.56
N TYR A 140 -0.06 14.29 -14.17
CA TYR A 140 0.19 15.74 -14.10
C TYR A 140 -0.60 16.41 -12.97
N LEU A 141 -0.12 17.55 -12.50
CA LEU A 141 -0.87 18.45 -11.62
C LEU A 141 -1.61 19.48 -12.47
N SER A 142 -2.92 19.56 -12.34
CA SER A 142 -3.73 20.64 -12.88
C SER A 142 -3.61 21.89 -12.00
N LEU A 143 -3.05 22.98 -12.54
CA LEU A 143 -2.68 24.17 -11.79
C LEU A 143 -3.73 25.27 -11.85
N SER A 144 -3.72 26.15 -10.84
CA SER A 144 -4.45 27.40 -10.86
C SER A 144 -3.92 28.29 -12.01
N GLY A 145 -4.82 28.91 -12.76
CA GLY A 145 -4.47 29.69 -13.95
C GLY A 145 -4.45 28.92 -15.27
N GLY A 146 -4.90 27.65 -15.29
CA GLY A 146 -5.20 26.92 -16.53
C GLY A 146 -4.04 26.12 -17.12
N GLY A 147 -2.88 26.11 -16.48
CA GLY A 147 -1.72 25.29 -16.85
C GLY A 147 -1.69 23.91 -16.17
N GLY A 148 -0.69 23.11 -16.51
CA GLY A 148 -0.44 21.82 -15.86
C GLY A 148 1.05 21.54 -15.69
N ALA A 149 1.44 20.94 -14.56
CA ALA A 149 2.79 20.46 -14.32
C ALA A 149 2.87 18.97 -14.66
N GLY A 150 3.69 18.59 -15.64
CA GLY A 150 3.89 17.19 -16.01
C GLY A 150 4.86 16.49 -15.06
N TYR A 151 4.63 15.21 -14.78
CA TYR A 151 5.60 14.39 -14.05
C TYR A 151 6.95 14.36 -14.76
N ALA A 152 8.04 14.54 -14.01
CA ALA A 152 9.39 14.64 -14.53
C ALA A 152 10.35 13.59 -13.95
N SER A 153 10.29 13.29 -12.65
CA SER A 153 11.19 12.32 -12.00
C SER A 153 10.74 11.94 -10.58
N GLY A 154 11.45 11.01 -9.94
CA GLY A 154 11.23 10.62 -8.53
C GLY A 154 10.57 9.26 -8.32
N SER A 155 10.37 8.47 -9.37
CA SER A 155 9.83 7.11 -9.28
C SER A 155 10.74 6.23 -8.41
N GLY A 156 10.14 5.39 -7.57
CA GLY A 156 10.83 4.59 -6.55
C GLY A 156 11.22 5.38 -5.30
N THR A 157 10.73 6.61 -5.13
CA THR A 157 11.03 7.45 -3.96
C THR A 157 9.75 8.06 -3.38
N THR A 158 9.87 8.71 -2.21
CA THR A 158 8.77 9.44 -1.55
C THR A 158 8.57 10.86 -2.10
N VAL A 159 9.37 11.30 -3.07
CA VAL A 159 9.27 12.65 -3.64
C VAL A 159 9.17 12.57 -5.16
N LEU A 160 8.01 12.98 -5.69
CA LEU A 160 7.77 13.07 -7.13
C LEU A 160 7.96 14.51 -7.59
N ASN A 161 8.79 14.71 -8.61
CA ASN A 161 9.05 16.01 -9.20
C ASN A 161 8.19 16.22 -10.43
N PHE A 162 7.54 17.38 -10.49
CA PHE A 162 6.72 17.85 -11.59
C PHE A 162 7.28 19.15 -12.13
N VAL A 163 7.13 19.37 -13.44
CA VAL A 163 7.64 20.53 -14.13
C VAL A 163 6.49 21.23 -14.86
N TYR A 164 6.33 22.52 -14.58
CA TYR A 164 5.41 23.41 -15.26
C TYR A 164 6.18 24.42 -16.09
N VAL A 165 5.82 24.56 -17.37
CA VAL A 165 6.32 25.63 -18.24
C VAL A 165 5.17 26.57 -18.50
N VAL A 166 5.35 27.85 -18.17
CA VAL A 166 4.31 28.88 -18.37
C VAL A 166 4.00 28.97 -19.86
N GLY A 167 2.75 28.67 -20.21
CA GLY A 167 2.18 28.81 -21.54
C GLY A 167 1.46 30.14 -21.71
N ARG A 168 1.00 30.40 -22.93
CA ARG A 168 0.20 31.60 -23.24
C ARG A 168 -1.14 31.56 -22.51
N ASP A 169 -1.64 32.73 -22.16
CA ASP A 169 -2.96 32.93 -21.58
C ASP A 169 -3.14 32.21 -20.22
N GLN A 170 -2.04 31.98 -19.50
CA GLN A 170 -2.03 31.37 -18.17
C GLN A 170 -1.72 32.42 -17.12
N PHE A 171 -2.67 32.65 -16.21
CA PHE A 171 -2.58 33.73 -15.23
C PHE A 171 -3.01 33.26 -13.84
N THR A 172 -2.17 33.53 -12.85
CA THR A 172 -2.57 33.41 -11.44
C THR A 172 -1.74 34.35 -10.59
N SER A 173 -2.38 35.07 -9.67
CA SER A 173 -1.69 35.88 -8.67
C SER A 173 -1.07 35.03 -7.56
N ARG A 174 -1.50 33.78 -7.43
CA ARG A 174 -0.99 32.82 -6.45
C ARG A 174 -1.10 31.40 -6.99
N LEU A 175 0.04 30.85 -7.41
CA LEU A 175 0.10 29.51 -7.97
C LEU A 175 -0.27 28.46 -6.92
N ASP A 176 -1.19 27.60 -7.30
CA ASP A 176 -1.58 26.39 -6.58
C ASP A 176 -2.02 25.32 -7.56
N TYR A 177 -2.47 24.17 -7.08
CA TYR A 177 -3.29 23.27 -7.87
C TYR A 177 -4.77 23.71 -7.89
N SER A 178 -5.49 23.32 -8.93
CA SER A 178 -6.86 23.78 -9.22
C SER A 178 -7.91 23.31 -8.21
N ALA A 179 -7.72 22.16 -7.56
CA ALA A 179 -8.61 21.58 -6.55
C ALA A 179 -7.90 20.47 -5.76
N THR A 180 -8.55 19.93 -4.71
CA THR A 180 -8.05 18.76 -3.96
C THR A 180 -7.86 17.51 -4.86
N GLY A 181 -8.54 17.42 -6.00
CA GLY A 181 -8.32 16.41 -7.05
C GLY A 181 -7.33 16.85 -8.14
N GLY A 182 -6.45 17.82 -7.85
CA GLY A 182 -5.57 18.43 -8.84
C GLY A 182 -4.46 17.51 -9.37
N LEU A 183 -4.11 16.43 -8.65
CA LEU A 183 -3.22 15.39 -9.16
C LEU A 183 -4.01 14.43 -10.05
N VAL A 184 -3.80 14.54 -11.34
CA VAL A 184 -4.51 13.76 -12.36
C VAL A 184 -3.65 12.59 -12.81
N ILE A 185 -4.24 11.39 -12.78
CA ILE A 185 -3.67 10.16 -13.32
C ILE A 185 -4.52 9.74 -14.53
N PRO A 186 -4.10 10.06 -15.77
CA PRO A 186 -4.84 9.71 -16.98
C PRO A 186 -4.93 8.19 -17.19
N THR A 187 -5.89 7.74 -18.00
CA THR A 187 -5.98 6.34 -18.44
C THR A 187 -4.65 5.87 -19.02
N GLY A 188 -4.17 4.71 -18.57
CA GLY A 188 -2.87 4.16 -18.97
C GLY A 188 -1.67 4.70 -18.17
N SER A 189 -1.91 5.59 -17.20
CA SER A 189 -0.91 6.02 -16.21
C SER A 189 -1.21 5.41 -14.84
N GLY A 190 -0.24 5.46 -13.93
CA GLY A 190 -0.39 4.96 -12.58
C GLY A 190 0.68 5.49 -11.64
N ILE A 191 0.31 5.65 -10.37
CA ILE A 191 1.22 5.91 -9.26
C ILE A 191 0.83 4.94 -8.16
N ALA A 192 1.70 3.99 -7.82
CA ALA A 192 1.44 2.96 -6.84
C ALA A 192 2.71 2.59 -6.09
N ASP A 193 2.61 2.02 -4.90
CA ASP A 193 3.76 1.46 -4.18
C ASP A 193 4.30 0.16 -4.85
N SER A 194 5.25 -0.51 -4.20
CA SER A 194 5.79 -1.79 -4.68
C SER A 194 4.81 -2.96 -4.60
N ALA A 195 3.82 -2.91 -3.70
CA ALA A 195 2.78 -3.91 -3.57
C ALA A 195 1.64 -3.72 -4.59
N GLY A 196 1.64 -2.58 -5.29
CA GLY A 196 0.64 -2.21 -6.29
C GLY A 196 -0.54 -1.43 -5.72
N ASN A 197 -0.49 -0.97 -4.46
CA ASN A 197 -1.54 -0.13 -3.90
C ASN A 197 -1.49 1.26 -4.55
N PRO A 198 -2.58 1.73 -5.18
CA PRO A 198 -2.59 3.02 -5.86
C PRO A 198 -2.50 4.18 -4.86
N LEU A 199 -1.75 5.22 -5.22
CA LEU A 199 -1.67 6.46 -4.45
C LEU A 199 -3.05 7.09 -4.27
N THR A 200 -3.39 7.45 -3.04
CA THR A 200 -4.53 8.32 -2.75
C THR A 200 -4.22 9.74 -3.24
N THR A 201 -4.89 10.17 -4.31
CA THR A 201 -4.58 11.43 -5.03
C THR A 201 -5.19 12.69 -4.41
N THR A 202 -5.88 12.58 -3.27
CA THR A 202 -6.46 13.73 -2.58
C THR A 202 -5.34 14.61 -2.03
N LEU A 203 -5.27 15.83 -2.53
CA LEU A 203 -4.38 16.89 -2.07
C LEU A 203 -5.04 17.69 -0.94
N ALA A 204 -4.24 18.45 -0.18
CA ALA A 204 -4.76 19.44 0.76
C ALA A 204 -5.66 20.46 0.05
N SER A 205 -6.55 21.16 0.77
CA SER A 205 -7.30 22.26 0.15
C SER A 205 -6.35 23.36 -0.34
N PRO A 206 -6.54 23.93 -1.55
CA PRO A 206 -5.71 25.06 -2.02
C PRO A 206 -5.65 26.19 -0.97
N GLY A 207 -4.45 26.73 -0.74
CA GLY A 207 -4.18 27.75 0.30
C GLY A 207 -4.04 27.23 1.72
N SER A 208 -4.30 25.96 1.99
CA SER A 208 -4.12 25.34 3.32
C SER A 208 -2.72 24.75 3.50
N SER A 209 -2.36 24.41 4.74
CA SER A 209 -1.11 23.68 5.03
C SER A 209 -0.96 22.46 4.12
N GLY A 210 0.22 22.32 3.51
CA GLY A 210 0.51 21.25 2.54
C GLY A 210 0.16 21.56 1.08
N SER A 211 -0.43 22.73 0.79
CA SER A 211 -0.62 23.24 -0.59
C SER A 211 0.55 24.11 -1.04
N ILE A 212 0.69 24.29 -2.36
CA ILE A 212 1.79 25.06 -2.96
C ILE A 212 1.72 26.52 -2.47
N SER A 213 0.52 27.10 -2.51
CA SER A 213 0.34 28.51 -2.22
C SER A 213 0.50 28.84 -0.74
N PHE A 214 0.45 27.85 0.16
CA PHE A 214 0.69 28.05 1.59
C PHE A 214 2.17 28.34 1.90
N ASN A 215 3.09 27.64 1.24
CA ASN A 215 4.54 27.76 1.48
C ASN A 215 5.25 28.68 0.47
N SER A 216 4.58 29.09 -0.61
CA SER A 216 5.20 29.88 -1.68
C SER A 216 4.34 31.07 -2.11
N SER A 217 5.02 32.08 -2.65
CA SER A 217 4.43 33.28 -3.25
C SER A 217 4.90 33.37 -4.70
N ILE A 218 4.30 32.54 -5.54
CA ILE A 218 4.55 32.50 -6.99
C ILE A 218 3.33 33.04 -7.73
N SER A 219 3.55 33.93 -8.68
CA SER A 219 2.55 34.37 -9.64
C SER A 219 2.98 34.02 -11.06
N VAL A 220 2.01 33.91 -11.96
CA VAL A 220 2.20 33.56 -13.36
C VAL A 220 1.54 34.61 -14.25
N GLU A 221 2.31 35.10 -15.23
CA GLU A 221 1.87 36.06 -16.25
C GLU A 221 2.32 35.57 -17.64
N GLY A 222 1.51 34.69 -18.25
CA GLY A 222 1.81 33.97 -19.50
C GLY A 222 1.25 34.59 -20.76
#